data_AF-A0A2E4CCI8-F1
#
_entry.id   AF-A0A2E4CCI8-F1
#
_cell.length_a   1.000
_cell.length_b   1.000
_cell.length_c   1.000
_cell.angle_alpha   90.00
_cell.angle_beta   90.00
_cell.angle_gamma   90.00
#
_symmetry.space_group_name_H-M   'P 1'
#
loop_
_entity.id
_entity.type
_entity.pdbx_description
1 polymer ?
#
loop_
_entity_poly.entity_id
_entity_poly.type
_entity_poly.pdbx_seq_one_letter_code
_entity_poly.pdbx_strand_id
1 'polypeptide(L)'
;MKPNFRSLRFSLRTLMLLTAGVAVLCALPVHRAYTQKRGRDWVVSQNGHITFSYKYDAAKQQWVHDATLPYPSWLIDALGIDFFASVDTVVLDNKEVVDLSPITDLQNLRCLGIYIEIKDDLDFTPLSQLPHLRSLHLDYTGISSAELERLRVLLPSVEVKSAGHPDP
;
A
#
# COMPACT_ATOMS: atom_id res chain seq x y z
N MET A 1 21.94 14.52 -44.29
CA MET A 1 20.67 15.15 -43.84
C MET A 1 20.91 15.76 -42.46
N LYS A 2 20.74 17.08 -42.29
CA LYS A 2 20.87 17.77 -40.97
C LYS A 2 19.50 17.74 -40.28
N PRO A 3 19.39 17.36 -38.99
CA PRO A 3 18.13 17.38 -38.26
C PRO A 3 17.72 18.84 -38.02
N ASN A 4 16.55 19.21 -38.52
CA ASN A 4 16.02 20.56 -38.45
C ASN A 4 15.21 20.71 -37.16
N PHE A 5 15.88 20.97 -36.03
CA PHE A 5 15.19 21.28 -34.77
C PHE A 5 14.61 22.68 -34.86
N ARG A 6 13.31 22.79 -35.20
CA ARG A 6 12.57 24.03 -35.05
C ARG A 6 12.52 24.37 -33.56
N SER A 7 13.21 25.45 -33.15
CA SER A 7 13.13 25.93 -31.78
C SER A 7 11.69 26.37 -31.50
N LEU A 8 10.94 25.60 -30.72
CA LEU A 8 9.66 26.03 -30.17
C LEU A 8 9.90 27.27 -29.31
N ARG A 9 9.54 28.45 -29.82
CA ARG A 9 9.65 29.72 -29.08
C ARG A 9 8.38 29.90 -28.25
N PHE A 10 8.37 29.32 -27.06
CA PHE A 10 7.30 29.59 -26.10
C PHE A 10 7.53 30.96 -25.46
N SER A 11 6.48 31.77 -25.35
CA SER A 11 6.52 32.96 -24.52
C SER A 11 6.72 32.53 -23.06
N LEU A 12 7.45 33.34 -22.28
CA LEU A 12 7.65 33.08 -20.84
C LEU A 12 6.33 32.83 -20.10
N ARG A 13 5.26 33.53 -20.51
CA ARG A 13 3.91 33.35 -19.97
C ARG A 13 3.35 31.95 -20.28
N THR A 14 3.53 31.48 -21.52
CA THR A 14 3.08 30.15 -21.94
C THR A 14 3.86 29.05 -21.21
N LEU A 15 5.18 29.24 -21.03
CA LEU A 15 6.00 28.31 -20.26
C LEU A 15 5.55 28.25 -18.79
N MET A 16 5.33 29.40 -18.15
CA MET A 16 4.85 29.47 -16.76
C MET A 16 3.50 28.76 -16.58
N LEU A 17 2.56 28.99 -17.49
CA LEU A 17 1.25 28.33 -17.47
C LEU A 17 1.37 26.82 -17.67
N LEU A 18 2.23 26.38 -18.59
CA LEU A 18 2.50 24.95 -18.79
C LEU A 18 3.12 24.31 -17.56
N THR A 19 4.13 24.94 -16.95
CA THR A 19 4.77 24.41 -15.74
C THR A 19 3.81 24.32 -14.57
N ALA A 20 2.94 25.33 -14.39
CA ALA A 20 1.93 25.30 -13.34
C ALA A 20 0.91 24.18 -13.60
N GLY A 21 0.46 24.01 -14.85
CA GLY A 21 -0.42 22.91 -15.24
C GLY A 21 0.19 21.55 -14.95
N VAL A 22 1.46 21.33 -15.33
CA VAL A 22 2.18 20.08 -15.05
C VAL A 22 2.32 19.86 -13.54
N ALA A 23 2.67 20.89 -12.77
CA ALA A 23 2.81 20.77 -11.31
C ALA A 23 1.51 20.33 -10.64
N VAL A 24 0.37 20.91 -11.05
CA VAL A 24 -0.96 20.53 -10.53
C VAL A 24 -1.30 19.09 -10.90
N LEU A 25 -1.05 18.68 -12.16
CA LEU A 25 -1.30 17.31 -12.61
C LEU A 25 -0.42 16.29 -11.87
N CYS A 26 0.83 16.64 -11.56
CA CYS A 26 1.76 15.77 -10.85
C CYS A 26 1.55 15.75 -9.34
N ALA A 27 0.90 16.75 -8.74
CA ALA A 27 0.77 16.87 -7.30
C ALA A 27 0.13 15.63 -6.65
N LEU A 28 -0.98 15.13 -7.20
CA LEU A 28 -1.70 13.99 -6.62
C LEU A 28 -0.92 12.67 -6.76
N PRO A 29 -0.40 12.27 -7.93
CA PRO A 29 0.44 11.08 -8.05
C PRO A 29 1.68 11.12 -7.15
N VAL A 30 2.36 12.28 -7.08
CA VAL A 30 3.53 12.46 -6.23
C VAL A 30 3.17 12.30 -4.76
N HIS A 31 2.07 12.91 -4.33
CA HIS A 31 1.61 12.78 -2.95
C HIS A 31 1.29 11.32 -2.60
N ARG A 32 0.53 10.62 -3.46
CA ARG A 32 0.19 9.20 -3.26
C ARG A 32 1.42 8.31 -3.19
N ALA A 33 2.37 8.51 -4.10
CA ALA A 33 3.61 7.74 -4.11
C ALA A 33 4.44 8.00 -2.85
N TYR A 34 4.48 9.25 -2.39
CA TYR A 34 5.18 9.62 -1.18
C TYR A 34 4.54 9.00 0.08
N THR A 35 3.21 9.09 0.23
CA THR A 35 2.53 8.47 1.37
C THR A 35 2.73 6.96 1.36
N GLN A 36 2.51 6.30 0.22
CA GLN A 36 2.70 4.84 0.12
C GLN A 36 4.14 4.43 0.46
N LYS A 37 5.14 5.20 0.02
CA LYS A 37 6.53 4.94 0.38
C LYS A 37 6.74 4.99 1.89
N ARG A 38 6.20 5.99 2.59
CA ARG A 38 6.29 6.06 4.06
C ARG A 38 5.65 4.84 4.73
N GLY A 39 4.46 4.43 4.28
CA GLY A 39 3.79 3.23 4.78
C GLY A 39 4.64 1.97 4.57
N ARG A 40 5.27 1.83 3.41
CA ARG A 40 6.21 0.73 3.13
C ARG A 40 7.45 0.77 3.99
N ASP A 41 8.08 1.94 4.13
CA ASP A 41 9.29 2.10 4.94
C ASP A 41 8.99 1.72 6.40
N TRP A 42 7.78 2.04 6.89
CA TRP A 42 7.29 1.54 8.18
C TRP A 42 7.15 0.01 8.20
N VAL A 43 6.52 -0.62 7.21
CA VAL A 43 6.42 -2.11 7.14
C VAL A 43 7.82 -2.75 7.18
N VAL A 44 8.77 -2.21 6.40
CA VAL A 44 10.16 -2.68 6.40
C VAL A 44 10.83 -2.48 7.76
N SER A 45 10.54 -1.39 8.47
CA SER A 45 11.05 -1.16 9.83
C SER A 45 10.55 -2.22 10.84
N GLN A 46 9.36 -2.77 10.60
CA GLN A 46 8.79 -3.90 11.34
C GLN A 46 9.31 -5.27 10.86
N ASN A 47 10.29 -5.28 9.95
CA ASN A 47 10.75 -6.48 9.24
C ASN A 47 9.59 -7.21 8.52
N GLY A 48 8.54 -6.50 8.16
CA GLY A 48 7.41 -7.06 7.43
C GLY A 48 7.67 -7.17 5.94
N HIS A 49 6.77 -7.88 5.27
CA HIS A 49 6.79 -8.13 3.84
C HIS A 49 5.63 -7.42 3.14
N ILE A 50 5.88 -6.96 1.92
CA ILE A 50 4.87 -6.34 1.06
C ILE A 50 4.76 -7.07 -0.26
N THR A 51 3.54 -7.14 -0.79
CA THR A 51 3.28 -7.59 -2.15
C THR A 51 2.50 -6.53 -2.90
N PHE A 52 2.95 -6.23 -4.12
CA PHE A 52 2.31 -5.24 -4.99
C PHE A 52 1.18 -5.86 -5.81
N SER A 53 0.17 -5.06 -6.13
CA SER A 53 -1.03 -5.47 -6.86
C SER A 53 -0.74 -6.07 -8.24
N TYR A 54 0.33 -5.64 -8.92
CA TYR A 54 0.67 -6.16 -10.25
C TYR A 54 1.15 -7.63 -10.23
N LYS A 55 1.47 -8.17 -9.06
CA LYS A 55 1.79 -9.59 -8.88
C LYS A 55 0.54 -10.48 -8.75
N TYR A 56 -0.65 -9.89 -8.63
CA TYR A 56 -1.90 -10.65 -8.56
C TYR A 56 -2.56 -10.74 -9.93
N ASP A 57 -2.68 -11.96 -10.47
CA ASP A 57 -3.44 -12.22 -11.69
C ASP A 57 -4.91 -12.48 -11.31
N ALA A 58 -5.74 -11.45 -11.50
CA ALA A 58 -7.16 -11.54 -11.21
C ALA A 58 -7.92 -12.53 -12.10
N ALA A 59 -7.43 -12.84 -13.31
CA ALA A 59 -8.07 -13.79 -14.22
C ALA A 59 -7.82 -15.24 -13.80
N LYS A 60 -6.63 -15.51 -13.25
CA LYS A 60 -6.26 -16.84 -12.73
C LYS A 60 -6.50 -17.01 -11.23
N GLN A 61 -6.86 -15.93 -10.54
CA GLN A 61 -6.93 -15.86 -9.07
C GLN A 61 -5.66 -16.36 -8.39
N GLN A 62 -4.50 -16.00 -8.96
CA GLN A 62 -3.21 -16.53 -8.53
C GLN A 62 -2.16 -15.42 -8.42
N TRP A 63 -1.26 -15.58 -7.45
CA TRP A 63 -0.07 -14.76 -7.34
C TRP A 63 0.99 -15.24 -8.34
N VAL A 64 1.49 -14.31 -9.13
CA VAL A 64 2.53 -14.52 -10.13
C VAL A 64 3.81 -13.88 -9.60
N HIS A 65 4.71 -14.71 -9.08
CA HIS A 65 5.96 -14.25 -8.48
C HIS A 65 6.89 -13.56 -9.49
N ASP A 66 6.86 -14.03 -10.75
CA ASP A 66 7.70 -13.53 -11.85
C ASP A 66 7.03 -12.39 -12.65
N ALA A 67 5.92 -11.84 -12.15
CA ALA A 67 5.30 -10.69 -12.79
C ALA A 67 6.28 -9.51 -12.80
N THR A 68 6.33 -8.81 -13.93
CA THR A 68 7.17 -7.62 -14.11
C THR A 68 6.29 -6.42 -14.46
N LEU A 69 6.76 -5.24 -14.06
CA LEU A 69 6.10 -4.00 -14.44
C LEU A 69 6.33 -3.75 -15.94
N PRO A 70 5.31 -3.26 -16.68
CA PRO A 70 5.46 -2.94 -18.10
C PRO A 70 6.27 -1.65 -18.35
N TYR A 71 7.02 -1.18 -17.35
CA TYR A 71 7.76 0.08 -17.38
C TYR A 71 9.27 -0.20 -17.40
N PRO A 72 10.06 0.61 -18.13
CA PRO A 72 11.52 0.49 -18.12
C PRO A 72 12.12 0.66 -16.72
N SER A 73 13.19 -0.09 -16.40
CA SER A 73 13.86 -0.02 -15.09
C SER A 73 14.35 1.38 -14.75
N TRP A 74 14.97 2.10 -15.70
CA TRP A 74 15.48 3.46 -15.48
C TRP A 74 14.39 4.43 -15.00
N LEU A 75 13.14 4.23 -15.41
CA LEU A 75 12.02 5.09 -15.05
C LEU A 75 11.54 4.78 -13.62
N ILE A 76 11.51 3.49 -13.27
CA ILE A 76 11.22 3.03 -11.91
C ILE A 76 12.31 3.49 -10.95
N ASP A 77 13.58 3.41 -11.34
CA ASP A 77 14.72 3.86 -10.53
C ASP A 77 14.68 5.38 -10.28
N ALA A 78 14.23 6.16 -11.27
CA ALA A 78 14.16 7.61 -11.18
C ALA A 78 12.98 8.11 -10.32
N LEU A 79 11.81 7.49 -10.43
CA LEU A 79 10.58 7.97 -9.75
C LEU A 79 10.24 7.15 -8.51
N GLY A 80 10.66 5.89 -8.45
CA GLY A 80 10.31 4.92 -7.40
C GLY A 80 9.13 4.05 -7.81
N ILE A 81 9.14 2.80 -7.33
CA ILE A 81 8.08 1.81 -7.61
C ILE A 81 6.69 2.25 -7.12
N ASP A 82 6.62 3.11 -6.11
CA ASP A 82 5.36 3.63 -5.54
C ASP A 82 4.53 4.45 -6.53
N PHE A 83 5.16 5.00 -7.57
CA PHE A 83 4.43 5.69 -8.63
C PHE A 83 3.71 4.73 -9.58
N PHE A 84 4.22 3.50 -9.71
CA PHE A 84 3.80 2.57 -10.76
C PHE A 84 3.02 1.38 -10.21
N ALA A 85 3.20 1.07 -8.94
CA ALA A 85 2.59 -0.07 -8.28
C ALA A 85 1.95 0.35 -6.97
N SER A 86 0.85 -0.29 -6.64
CA SER A 86 0.18 -0.13 -5.35
C SER A 86 0.46 -1.34 -4.46
N VAL A 87 0.71 -1.12 -3.18
CA VAL A 87 0.80 -2.20 -2.18
C VAL A 87 -0.59 -2.78 -1.99
N ASP A 88 -0.72 -4.09 -2.14
CA ASP A 88 -1.98 -4.83 -2.06
C ASP A 88 -2.05 -5.69 -0.80
N THR A 89 -0.93 -6.35 -0.47
CA THR A 89 -0.82 -7.23 0.69
C THR A 89 0.36 -6.83 1.58
N VAL A 90 0.13 -6.81 2.88
CA VAL A 90 1.15 -6.63 3.92
C VAL A 90 1.13 -7.82 4.86
N VAL A 91 2.31 -8.31 5.23
CA VAL A 91 2.50 -9.39 6.19
C VAL A 91 3.48 -8.92 7.26
N LEU A 92 3.09 -9.01 8.54
CA LEU A 92 3.90 -8.65 9.70
C LEU A 92 4.12 -9.92 10.55
N ASP A 93 5.31 -10.49 10.49
CA ASP A 93 5.65 -11.79 11.08
C ASP A 93 6.96 -11.81 11.89
N ASN A 94 7.69 -10.69 11.96
CA ASN A 94 9.08 -10.67 12.44
C ASN A 94 9.37 -9.78 13.66
N LYS A 95 8.47 -8.86 14.05
CA LYS A 95 8.65 -7.95 15.20
C LYS A 95 7.34 -7.63 15.86
N GLU A 96 7.38 -7.20 17.12
CA GLU A 96 6.23 -6.66 17.84
C GLU A 96 5.65 -5.42 17.14
N VAL A 97 4.32 -5.41 16.92
CA VAL A 97 3.58 -4.27 16.37
C VAL A 97 2.93 -3.51 17.53
N VAL A 98 3.32 -2.24 17.70
CA VAL A 98 2.84 -1.38 18.80
C VAL A 98 1.87 -0.31 18.29
N ASP A 99 2.01 0.13 17.05
CA ASP A 99 1.18 1.19 16.46
C ASP A 99 0.89 0.88 14.99
N LEU A 100 -0.39 0.78 14.65
CA LEU A 100 -0.88 0.55 13.29
C LEU A 100 -1.14 1.85 12.52
N SER A 101 -1.05 3.03 13.16
CA SER A 101 -1.31 4.32 12.50
C SER A 101 -0.57 4.51 11.18
N PRO A 102 0.73 4.14 11.04
CA PRO A 102 1.44 4.32 9.77
C PRO A 102 0.91 3.45 8.62
N ILE A 103 0.12 2.40 8.89
CA ILE A 103 -0.43 1.55 7.85
C ILE A 103 -1.48 2.26 7.00
N THR A 104 -2.10 3.33 7.52
CA THR A 104 -3.11 4.13 6.80
C THR A 104 -2.53 4.84 5.59
N ASP A 105 -1.20 4.97 5.49
CA ASP A 105 -0.53 5.49 4.30
C ASP A 105 -0.65 4.53 3.09
N LEU A 106 -1.00 3.26 3.32
CA LEU A 106 -1.21 2.23 2.29
C LEU A 106 -2.69 2.17 1.85
N GLN A 107 -3.17 3.26 1.23
CA GLN A 107 -4.58 3.45 0.85
C GLN A 107 -5.18 2.39 -0.09
N ASN A 108 -4.33 1.61 -0.78
CA ASN A 108 -4.75 0.52 -1.67
C ASN A 108 -4.62 -0.87 -1.04
N LEU A 109 -4.26 -0.97 0.24
CA LEU A 109 -4.11 -2.23 0.95
C LEU A 109 -5.42 -2.99 0.98
N ARG A 110 -5.38 -4.26 0.60
CA ARG A 110 -6.54 -5.19 0.60
C ARG A 110 -6.42 -6.27 1.64
N CYS A 111 -5.21 -6.76 1.86
CA CYS A 111 -4.95 -7.86 2.78
C CYS A 111 -3.87 -7.45 3.79
N LEU A 112 -4.19 -7.58 5.07
CA LEU A 112 -3.23 -7.45 6.17
C LEU A 112 -3.14 -8.78 6.90
N GLY A 113 -1.94 -9.34 6.99
CA GLY A 113 -1.64 -10.47 7.86
C GLY A 113 -0.70 -10.07 8.99
N ILE A 114 -1.06 -10.41 10.22
CA ILE A 114 -0.26 -10.26 11.41
C ILE A 114 -0.09 -11.65 12.00
N TYR A 115 1.16 -12.14 12.03
CA TYR A 115 1.53 -13.51 12.39
C TYR A 115 2.49 -13.56 13.58
N ILE A 116 2.28 -12.64 14.52
CA ILE A 116 3.11 -12.38 15.69
C ILE A 116 2.22 -12.17 16.90
N GLU A 117 2.75 -12.43 18.09
CA GLU A 117 2.10 -12.02 19.33
C GLU A 117 1.86 -10.50 19.32
N ILE A 118 0.62 -10.09 19.57
CA ILE A 118 0.24 -8.69 19.68
C ILE A 118 0.06 -8.33 21.15
N LYS A 119 0.25 -7.05 21.48
CA LYS A 119 -0.13 -6.54 22.79
C LYS A 119 -1.66 -6.49 22.93
N ASP A 120 -2.15 -6.72 24.13
CA ASP A 120 -3.57 -6.64 24.47
C ASP A 120 -4.19 -5.24 24.23
N ASP A 121 -3.37 -4.19 24.22
CA ASP A 121 -3.78 -2.80 24.02
C ASP A 121 -3.51 -2.26 22.61
N LEU A 122 -3.18 -3.12 21.64
CA LEU A 122 -2.95 -2.70 20.27
C LEU A 122 -4.22 -2.06 19.67
N ASP A 123 -4.13 -0.80 19.27
CA ASP A 123 -5.25 -0.09 18.66
C ASP A 123 -5.42 -0.46 17.17
N PHE A 124 -6.55 -1.07 16.85
CA PHE A 124 -6.95 -1.45 15.49
C PHE A 124 -7.82 -0.39 14.79
N THR A 125 -8.21 0.69 15.48
CA THR A 125 -8.99 1.80 14.92
C THR A 125 -8.41 2.34 13.61
N PRO A 126 -7.07 2.47 13.41
CA PRO A 126 -6.51 2.92 12.15
C PRO A 126 -6.93 2.09 10.93
N LEU A 127 -7.23 0.80 11.10
CA LEU A 127 -7.64 -0.07 9.99
C LEU A 127 -8.99 0.35 9.37
N SER A 128 -9.84 1.04 10.12
CA SER A 128 -11.11 1.59 9.62
C SER A 128 -10.92 2.71 8.58
N GLN A 129 -9.72 3.31 8.53
CA GLN A 129 -9.35 4.36 7.58
C GLN A 129 -8.86 3.80 6.23
N LEU A 130 -8.74 2.48 6.09
CA LEU A 130 -8.31 1.84 4.85
C LEU A 130 -9.52 1.51 3.97
N PRO A 131 -9.76 2.27 2.88
CA PRO A 131 -11.00 2.18 2.10
C PRO A 131 -11.13 0.89 1.27
N HIS A 132 -10.03 0.13 1.16
CA HIS A 132 -9.95 -1.06 0.31
C HIS A 132 -9.57 -2.33 1.06
N LEU A 133 -9.43 -2.25 2.40
CA LEU A 133 -9.12 -3.41 3.21
C LEU A 133 -10.30 -4.40 3.16
N ARG A 134 -9.98 -5.67 2.90
CA ARG A 134 -10.96 -6.76 2.71
C ARG A 134 -10.71 -7.91 3.66
N SER A 135 -9.46 -8.19 3.98
CA SER A 135 -9.10 -9.34 4.80
C SER A 135 -8.05 -8.95 5.83
N LEU A 136 -8.29 -9.35 7.07
CA LEU A 136 -7.39 -9.23 8.20
C LEU A 136 -7.13 -10.63 8.77
N HIS A 137 -5.88 -11.07 8.74
CA HIS A 137 -5.45 -12.35 9.31
C HIS A 137 -4.64 -12.08 10.58
N LEU A 138 -5.01 -12.73 11.69
CA LEU A 138 -4.43 -12.55 13.02
C LEU A 138 -3.93 -13.89 13.61
N ASP A 139 -3.42 -14.78 12.76
CA ASP A 139 -2.97 -16.10 13.19
C ASP A 139 -1.76 -15.97 14.13
N TYR A 140 -1.67 -16.79 15.18
CA TYR A 140 -0.57 -16.75 16.16
C TYR A 140 -0.41 -15.44 16.94
N THR A 141 -1.48 -14.64 17.04
CA THR A 141 -1.43 -13.34 17.75
C THR A 141 -1.73 -13.40 19.24
N GLY A 142 -2.32 -14.49 19.73
CA GLY A 142 -2.81 -14.56 21.11
C GLY A 142 -4.09 -13.75 21.35
N ILE A 143 -4.70 -13.19 20.29
CA ILE A 143 -5.92 -12.39 20.41
C ILE A 143 -7.06 -13.18 21.05
N SER A 144 -7.72 -12.57 22.04
CA SER A 144 -8.88 -13.17 22.69
C SER A 144 -10.11 -13.16 21.78
N SER A 145 -11.02 -14.13 21.96
CA SER A 145 -12.28 -14.17 21.22
C SER A 145 -13.14 -12.91 21.43
N ALA A 146 -13.10 -12.32 22.63
CA ALA A 146 -13.83 -11.08 22.92
C ALA A 146 -13.30 -9.89 22.11
N GLU A 147 -11.99 -9.80 21.94
CA GLU A 147 -11.38 -8.74 21.13
C GLU A 147 -11.62 -8.98 19.63
N LEU A 148 -11.59 -10.25 19.18
CA LEU A 148 -11.94 -10.60 17.81
C LEU A 148 -13.36 -10.14 17.43
N GLU A 149 -14.34 -10.33 18.32
CA GLU A 149 -15.71 -9.84 18.11
C GLU A 149 -15.78 -8.31 18.07
N ARG A 150 -15.01 -7.61 18.92
CA ARG A 150 -14.91 -6.15 18.85
C ARG A 150 -14.33 -5.69 17.51
N LEU A 151 -13.33 -6.38 16.97
CA LEU A 151 -12.76 -6.09 15.66
C LEU A 151 -13.77 -6.30 14.52
N ARG A 152 -14.58 -7.35 14.59
CA ARG A 152 -15.66 -7.59 13.61
C ARG A 152 -16.72 -6.48 13.63
N VAL A 153 -17.02 -5.91 14.80
CA VAL A 153 -17.91 -4.76 14.93
C VAL A 153 -17.25 -3.47 14.43
N LEU A 154 -15.97 -3.27 14.73
CA LEU A 154 -15.19 -2.10 14.29
C LEU A 154 -14.99 -2.08 12.76
N LEU A 155 -14.79 -3.24 12.15
CA LEU A 155 -14.47 -3.42 10.74
C LEU A 155 -15.53 -4.31 10.06
N PRO A 156 -16.79 -3.84 9.95
CA PRO A 156 -17.91 -4.69 9.51
C PRO A 156 -17.81 -5.16 8.05
N SER A 157 -16.99 -4.49 7.23
CA SER A 157 -16.75 -4.86 5.83
C SER A 157 -15.47 -5.66 5.61
N VAL A 158 -14.70 -5.96 6.67
CA VAL A 158 -13.44 -6.67 6.61
C VAL A 158 -13.63 -8.08 7.14
N GLU A 159 -13.19 -9.06 6.37
CA GLU A 159 -13.16 -10.45 6.79
C GLU A 159 -12.00 -10.66 7.78
N VAL A 160 -12.32 -10.82 9.06
CA VAL A 160 -11.34 -11.00 10.14
C VAL A 160 -11.21 -12.50 10.48
N LYS A 161 -10.00 -13.06 10.29
CA LYS A 161 -9.67 -14.48 10.48
C LYS A 161 -8.55 -14.66 11.51
N SER A 162 -8.66 -15.70 12.34
CA SER A 162 -7.63 -16.08 13.32
C SER A 162 -7.57 -17.59 13.53
N ALA A 163 -6.38 -18.18 13.37
CA ALA A 163 -6.10 -19.58 13.67
C ALA A 163 -6.31 -19.85 15.17
N GLY A 164 -7.43 -20.52 15.49
CA GLY A 164 -7.86 -20.78 16.88
C GLY A 164 -9.32 -20.40 17.15
N HIS A 165 -9.89 -19.54 16.30
CA HIS A 165 -11.28 -19.10 16.40
C HIS A 165 -11.95 -19.19 15.02
N PRO A 166 -12.67 -20.29 14.71
CA PRO A 166 -13.39 -20.39 13.45
C PRO A 166 -14.42 -19.26 13.32
N ASP A 167 -14.71 -18.89 12.08
CA ASP A 167 -15.80 -17.95 11.78
C ASP A 167 -17.13 -18.48 12.34
N PRO A 168 -18.00 -17.60 12.88
CA PRO A 168 -19.31 -17.97 13.42
C PRO A 168 -20.26 -18.51 12.34
#